data_AF-H1LN28-F1
#
_entry.id   AF-H1LN28-F1
#
_cell.length_a   1.000
_cell.length_b   1.000
_cell.length_c   1.000
_cell.angle_alpha   90.00
_cell.angle_beta   90.00
_cell.angle_gamma   90.00
#
_symmetry.space_group_name_H-M   'P 1'
#
loop_
_entity.id
_entity.type
_entity.pdbx_description
1 polymer ?
#
loop_
_entity_poly.entity_id
_entity_poly.type
_entity_poly.pdbx_seq_one_letter_code
_entity_poly.pdbx_strand_id
1 'polypeptide(L)'
;MVFCEYLKQEAEGLDFQLYPGELGKRIFDSVSKKAWGEWIKKQTMLVNEKKLNMMNAEHRKLLEQEMVNFLFEGKDVHIEGYVPPSN
;
A
#
# COMPACT_ATOMS: atom_id res chain seq x y z
N MET A 1 18.51 6.56 1.00
CA MET A 1 18.10 5.74 -0.16
C MET A 1 17.61 4.42 0.39
N VAL A 2 16.56 3.86 -0.20
CA VAL A 2 15.92 2.62 0.25
C VAL A 2 15.82 1.67 -0.92
N PHE A 3 16.01 0.37 -0.67
CA PHE A 3 15.71 -0.63 -1.69
C PHE A 3 14.20 -0.85 -1.72
N CYS A 4 13.55 -0.31 -2.76
CA CYS A 4 12.10 -0.41 -2.87
C CYS A 4 11.74 -1.81 -3.40
N GLU A 5 11.12 -2.64 -2.57
CA GLU A 5 10.67 -3.99 -2.98
C GLU A 5 9.68 -3.93 -4.15
N TYR A 6 8.76 -2.94 -4.12
CA TYR A 6 7.79 -2.72 -5.19
C TYR A 6 8.44 -2.36 -6.53
N LEU A 7 9.38 -1.40 -6.53
CA LEU A 7 10.06 -0.94 -7.76
C LEU A 7 11.26 -1.81 -8.14
N LYS A 8 11.64 -2.78 -7.28
CA LYS A 8 12.84 -3.61 -7.35
C LYS A 8 14.12 -2.83 -7.68
N GLN A 9 14.23 -1.63 -7.13
CA GLN A 9 15.35 -0.73 -7.37
C GLN A 9 15.56 0.21 -6.18
N GLU A 10 16.75 0.80 -6.11
CA GLU A 10 17.04 1.84 -5.14
C GLU A 10 16.30 3.14 -5.50
N ALA A 11 15.57 3.67 -4.53
CA ALA A 11 14.82 4.90 -4.68
C ALA A 11 14.85 5.73 -3.40
N GLU A 12 14.28 6.92 -3.45
CA GLU A 12 14.18 7.78 -2.28
C GLU A 12 13.18 7.19 -1.27
N GLY A 13 13.68 6.83 -0.08
CA GLY A 13 12.87 6.34 1.02
C GLY A 13 11.95 7.41 1.57
N LEU A 14 10.96 6.99 2.36
CA LEU A 14 10.08 7.93 3.05
C LEU A 14 10.88 8.90 3.93
N ASP A 15 10.41 10.15 4.07
CA ASP A 15 11.07 11.15 4.94
C ASP A 15 10.89 10.81 6.42
N PHE A 16 9.76 10.17 6.76
CA PHE A 16 9.41 9.81 8.13
C PHE A 16 8.55 8.55 8.16
N GLN A 17 8.56 7.88 9.31
CA GLN A 17 7.72 6.73 9.58
C GLN A 17 6.25 7.16 9.72
N LEU A 18 5.43 6.82 8.72
CA LEU A 18 4.01 7.19 8.68
C LEU A 18 3.12 6.33 9.59
N TYR A 19 3.57 5.13 9.94
CA TYR A 19 2.81 4.18 10.75
C TYR A 19 3.57 3.84 12.04
N PRO A 20 2.92 3.84 13.22
CA PRO A 20 3.57 3.34 14.42
C PRO A 20 3.77 1.82 14.36
N GLY A 21 4.76 1.31 15.12
CA GLY A 21 5.03 -0.12 15.25
C GLY A 21 5.96 -0.70 14.18
N GLU A 22 6.06 -2.04 14.16
CA GLU A 22 6.96 -2.76 13.25
C GLU A 22 6.56 -2.61 11.77
N LEU A 23 5.26 -2.50 11.50
CA LEU A 23 4.74 -2.33 10.14
C LEU A 23 5.26 -1.04 9.49
N GLY A 24 5.17 0.08 10.20
CA GLY A 24 5.67 1.35 9.67
C GLY A 24 7.18 1.38 9.51
N LYS A 25 7.93 0.68 10.38
CA LYS A 25 9.37 0.51 10.21
C LYS A 25 9.68 -0.29 8.95
N ARG A 26 8.93 -1.37 8.70
CA ARG A 26 9.08 -2.20 7.48
C ARG A 26 8.77 -1.39 6.21
N ILE A 27 7.70 -0.60 6.21
CA ILE A 27 7.37 0.28 5.08
C ILE A 27 8.50 1.29 4.86
N PHE A 28 8.95 1.95 5.92
CA PHE A 28 10.02 2.94 5.84
C PHE A 28 11.33 2.35 5.29
N ASP A 29 11.64 1.11 5.63
CA ASP A 29 12.89 0.42 5.26
C ASP A 29 12.85 -0.29 3.89
N SER A 30 11.66 -0.55 3.34
CA SER A 30 11.51 -1.33 2.09
C SER A 30 10.65 -0.65 1.02
N VAL A 31 10.10 0.54 1.30
CA VAL A 31 9.19 1.27 0.40
C VAL A 31 9.68 2.68 0.16
N SER A 32 9.73 3.06 -1.12
CA SER A 32 10.09 4.43 -1.53
C SER A 32 8.90 5.38 -1.53
N LYS A 33 9.16 6.69 -1.49
CA LYS A 33 8.12 7.73 -1.65
C LYS A 33 7.25 7.51 -2.89
N LYS A 34 7.87 7.06 -3.98
CA LYS A 34 7.17 6.82 -5.25
C LYS A 34 6.19 5.65 -5.14
N ALA A 35 6.61 4.52 -4.56
CA ALA A 35 5.72 3.38 -4.33
C ALA A 35 4.63 3.69 -3.31
N TRP A 36 4.96 4.45 -2.27
CA TRP A 36 3.98 4.91 -1.29
C TRP A 36 2.90 5.80 -1.91
N GLY A 37 3.28 6.71 -2.81
CA GLY A 37 2.32 7.54 -3.55
C GLY A 37 1.33 6.71 -4.39
N GLU A 38 1.79 5.62 -5.01
CA GLU A 38 0.93 4.67 -5.73
C GLU A 38 -0.03 3.94 -4.77
N TRP A 39 0.48 3.52 -3.61
CA TRP A 39 -0.34 2.90 -2.58
C TRP A 39 -1.45 3.83 -2.09
N ILE A 40 -1.19 5.11 -1.84
CA ILE A 40 -2.21 6.08 -1.39
C ILE A 40 -3.37 6.19 -2.41
N LYS A 41 -3.05 6.18 -3.71
CA LYS A 41 -4.08 6.18 -4.77
C LYS A 41 -4.91 4.90 -4.73
N LYS A 42 -4.26 3.74 -4.63
CA LYS A 42 -4.91 2.42 -4.56
C LYS A 42 -5.77 2.29 -3.30
N GLN A 43 -5.27 2.74 -2.15
CA GLN A 43 -6.02 2.82 -0.89
C GLN A 43 -7.27 3.67 -1.05
N THR A 44 -7.16 4.84 -1.68
CA THR A 44 -8.32 5.71 -1.93
C THR A 44 -9.36 5.01 -2.80
N MET A 45 -8.94 4.31 -3.86
CA MET A 45 -9.85 3.51 -4.69
C MET A 45 -10.50 2.39 -3.88
N LEU A 46 -9.73 1.62 -3.11
CA LEU A 46 -10.23 0.53 -2.26
C LEU A 46 -11.27 1.02 -1.25
N VAL A 47 -11.02 2.16 -0.60
CA VAL A 47 -11.95 2.74 0.37
C VAL A 47 -13.27 3.13 -0.29
N ASN A 48 -13.24 3.69 -1.49
CA ASN A 48 -14.44 4.08 -2.21
C ASN A 48 -15.21 2.86 -2.76
N GLU A 49 -14.51 1.94 -3.44
CA GLU A 49 -15.09 0.74 -4.07
C GLU A 49 -15.70 -0.22 -3.05
N LYS A 50 -14.92 -0.61 -2.04
CA LYS A 50 -15.36 -1.54 -0.99
C LYS A 50 -16.11 -0.82 0.15
N LYS A 51 -16.35 0.49 0.04
CA LYS A 51 -16.91 1.36 1.10
C LYS A 51 -16.27 1.09 2.47
N LEU A 52 -14.94 0.99 2.49
CA LEU A 52 -14.21 0.60 3.69
C LEU A 52 -14.27 1.72 4.72
N ASN A 53 -14.73 1.36 5.91
CA ASN A 53 -14.77 2.25 7.04
C ASN A 53 -13.52 2.06 7.92
N MET A 54 -12.66 3.08 8.00
CA MET A 54 -11.46 3.08 8.84
C MET A 54 -11.76 2.93 10.34
N MET A 55 -13.00 3.15 10.77
CA MET A 55 -13.42 2.88 12.15
C MET A 55 -13.60 1.38 12.42
N ASN A 56 -13.96 0.59 11.40
CA ASN A 56 -14.13 -0.85 11.54
C ASN A 56 -12.76 -1.56 11.54
N ALA A 57 -12.53 -2.40 12.56
CA ALA A 57 -11.29 -3.15 12.73
C ALA A 57 -11.05 -4.17 11.60
N GLU A 58 -12.11 -4.78 11.05
CA GLU A 58 -12.01 -5.73 9.95
C GLU A 58 -11.53 -5.04 8.66
N HIS A 59 -12.12 -3.89 8.34
CA HIS A 59 -11.72 -3.10 7.18
C HIS A 59 -10.31 -2.54 7.29
N ARG A 60 -9.87 -2.16 8.50
CA ARG A 60 -8.47 -1.76 8.75
C ARG A 60 -7.50 -2.91 8.50
N LYS A 61 -7.79 -4.10 9.05
CA LYS A 61 -6.99 -5.30 8.78
C LYS A 61 -6.91 -5.59 7.28
N LEU A 62 -8.03 -5.49 6.57
CA LEU A 62 -8.06 -5.72 5.13
C LEU A 62 -7.19 -4.69 4.40
N LEU A 63 -7.31 -3.40 4.72
CA LEU A 63 -6.44 -2.36 4.14
C LEU A 63 -4.95 -2.60 4.43
N GLU A 64 -4.59 -3.03 5.64
CA GLU A 64 -3.21 -3.37 5.98
C GLU A 64 -2.71 -4.59 5.20
N GLN A 65 -3.53 -5.62 5.02
CA GLN A 65 -3.15 -6.78 4.22
C GLN A 65 -2.96 -6.41 2.74
N GLU A 66 -3.88 -5.63 2.17
CA GLU A 66 -3.78 -5.15 0.79
C GLU A 66 -2.55 -4.25 0.62
N MET A 67 -2.21 -3.45 1.63
CA MET A 67 -1.00 -2.62 1.64
C MET A 67 0.25 -3.48 1.56
N VAL A 68 0.34 -4.48 2.43
CA VAL A 68 1.50 -5.38 2.49
C VAL A 68 1.64 -6.16 1.19
N ASN A 69 0.53 -6.68 0.66
CA ASN A 69 0.51 -7.39 -0.63
C ASN A 69 0.96 -6.50 -1.79
N PHE A 70 0.45 -5.27 -1.86
CA PHE A 70 0.78 -4.31 -2.92
C PHE A 70 2.24 -3.88 -2.87
N LEU A 71 2.74 -3.51 -1.68
CA LEU A 71 4.06 -2.91 -1.51
C LEU A 71 5.21 -3.93 -1.46
N PHE A 72 4.98 -5.10 -0.87
CA PHE A 72 6.04 -6.09 -0.61
C PHE A 72 5.98 -7.28 -1.56
N GLU A 73 4.82 -7.92 -1.69
CA GLU A 73 4.74 -9.12 -2.53
C GLU A 73 4.72 -8.80 -4.02
N GLY A 74 4.46 -7.54 -4.40
CA GLY A 74 4.22 -7.16 -5.80
C GLY A 74 3.11 -7.99 -6.44
N LYS A 75 2.28 -8.64 -5.60
CA LYS A 75 1.11 -9.37 -6.04
C LYS A 75 0.08 -8.32 -6.38
N ASP A 76 -0.43 -8.42 -7.61
CA ASP A 76 -1.60 -7.67 -8.04
C ASP A 76 -2.65 -7.89 -6.97
N VAL A 77 -2.94 -6.85 -6.18
CA VAL A 77 -3.99 -6.88 -5.17
C VAL A 77 -5.26 -7.21 -5.95
N HIS A 78 -5.67 -8.47 -5.89
CA HIS A 78 -6.83 -8.97 -6.60
C HIS A 78 -8.04 -8.41 -5.87
N ILE A 79 -8.44 -7.21 -6.29
CA ILE A 79 -9.72 -6.64 -5.89
C ILE A 79 -10.76 -7.50 -6.63
N GLU A 80 -11.29 -8.53 -5.98
CA GLU A 80 -12.48 -9.24 -6.45
C GLU A 80 -13.58 -8.18 -6.72
N GLY A 81 -13.75 -7.80 -7.99
CA GLY A 81 -14.69 -6.76 -8.43
C GLY A 81 -14.09 -5.62 -9.27
N TYR A 82 -12.77 -5.41 -9.30
CA TYR A 82 -12.18 -4.31 -10.09
C TYR A 82 -11.89 -4.73 -11.54
N VAL A 83 -12.79 -4.37 -12.44
CA VAL A 83 -12.53 -4.40 -13.89
C VAL A 83 -11.89 -3.06 -14.26
N PRO A 84 -10.61 -3.00 -14.70
CA PRO A 84 -10.02 -1.74 -15.13
C PRO A 84 -10.85 -1.17 -16.30
N PRO A 85 -11.23 0.12 -16.31
CA PRO A 85 -11.85 0.70 -17.48
C PRO A 85 -10.84 0.65 -18.63
N SER A 86 -11.26 0.03 -19.73
CA SER A 86 -10.50 0.05 -20.96
C SER A 86 -10.56 1.46 -21.55
N ASN A 87 -9.37 2.01 -21.81
CA ASN A 87 -9.06 3.13 -22.71
C ASN A 87 -8.95 4.54 -22.10
#